data_AF-A0A9E0WW81-F1
#
_entry.id   AF-A0A9E0WW81-F1
#
_cell.length_a   1.000
_cell.length_b   1.000
_cell.length_c   1.000
_cell.angle_alpha   90.00
_cell.angle_beta   90.00
_cell.angle_gamma   90.00
#
_symmetry.space_group_name_H-M   'P 1'
#
loop_
_entity.id
_entity.type
_entity.pdbx_description
1 polymer ?
#
loop_
_entity_poly.entity_id
_entity_poly.type
_entity_poly.pdbx_seq_one_letter_code
_entity_poly.pdbx_strand_id
1 'polypeptide(L)'
;MSDRPWLKAYGDSPATIDADRYPSVTALMEQAMQRYAERVAFRSLGRTLSYREVDRLSAAFCAFLQQRLGVRKGDRIAVMLPNLAAFRQVQFVDALPKSTVGKILRRELRAA
;
A
#
# COMPACT_ATOMS: atom_id res chain seq x y z
N MET A 1 16.45 -21.71 28.13
CA MET A 1 15.41 -21.47 27.09
C MET A 1 14.84 -20.09 27.34
N SER A 2 14.78 -19.24 26.31
CA SER A 2 14.39 -17.83 26.49
C SER A 2 12.93 -17.74 26.91
N ASP A 3 12.68 -17.14 28.07
CA ASP A 3 11.33 -16.76 28.51
C ASP A 3 10.78 -15.73 27.52
N ARG A 4 9.55 -15.92 27.04
CA ARG A 4 8.90 -15.08 26.01
C ARG A 4 7.71 -14.34 26.65
N PRO A 5 7.96 -13.32 27.49
CA PRO A 5 6.94 -12.70 28.34
C PRO A 5 5.80 -12.02 27.56
N TRP A 6 6.05 -11.62 26.30
CA TRP A 6 5.05 -11.01 25.42
C TRP A 6 3.92 -11.98 25.03
N LEU A 7 4.12 -13.30 25.13
CA LEU A 7 3.07 -14.27 24.82
C LEU A 7 1.86 -14.13 25.75
N LYS A 8 2.05 -13.62 26.97
CA LYS A 8 0.95 -13.31 27.90
C LYS A 8 0.03 -12.19 27.38
N ALA A 9 0.55 -11.32 26.50
CA ALA A 9 -0.22 -10.22 25.92
C ALA A 9 -1.00 -10.62 24.65
N TYR A 10 -0.77 -11.80 24.09
CA TYR A 10 -1.38 -12.24 22.82
C TYR A 10 -2.81 -12.76 22.98
N GLY A 11 -3.25 -13.06 24.20
CA GLY A 11 -4.57 -13.66 24.46
C GLY A 11 -4.72 -14.99 23.73
N ASP A 12 -5.83 -15.15 23.00
CA ASP A 12 -6.12 -16.36 22.21
C ASP A 12 -5.33 -16.45 20.89
N SER A 13 -4.48 -15.45 20.59
CA SER A 13 -3.72 -15.45 19.35
C SER A 13 -2.58 -16.49 19.40
N PRO A 14 -2.32 -17.21 18.29
CA PRO A 14 -1.26 -18.21 18.25
C PRO A 14 0.13 -17.64 18.61
N ALA A 15 0.89 -18.38 19.42
CA ALA A 15 2.27 -18.01 19.77
C ALA A 15 3.26 -18.10 18.58
N THR A 16 2.86 -18.79 17.52
CA THR A 16 3.63 -18.99 16.29
C THR A 16 2.72 -18.89 15.09
N ILE A 17 3.23 -18.28 14.02
CA ILE A 17 2.55 -18.21 12.72
C ILE A 17 3.39 -18.95 11.68
N ASP A 18 2.71 -19.42 10.64
CA ASP A 18 3.36 -19.85 9.41
C ASP A 18 3.69 -18.60 8.58
N ALA A 19 4.97 -18.25 8.54
CA ALA A 19 5.47 -17.09 7.81
C ALA A 19 5.47 -17.30 6.28
N ASP A 20 5.48 -18.56 5.83
CA ASP A 20 5.57 -18.95 4.42
C ASP A 20 4.20 -19.25 3.80
N ARG A 21 3.13 -19.06 4.58
CA ARG A 21 1.73 -19.27 4.15
C ARG A 21 1.39 -18.59 2.82
N TYR A 22 2.02 -17.45 2.53
CA TYR A 22 1.83 -16.71 1.28
C TYR A 22 3.17 -16.47 0.59
N PRO A 23 3.23 -16.61 -0.74
CA PRO A 23 4.48 -16.45 -1.49
C PRO A 23 4.96 -14.99 -1.54
N SER A 24 4.08 -14.03 -1.27
CA SER A 24 4.42 -12.61 -1.13
C SER A 24 3.30 -11.83 -0.43
N VAL A 25 3.63 -10.62 0.03
CA VAL A 25 2.64 -9.66 0.55
C VAL A 25 1.61 -9.30 -0.52
N THR A 26 2.03 -9.21 -1.79
CA THR A 26 1.11 -8.96 -2.91
C THR A 26 0.10 -10.10 -3.07
N ALA A 27 0.54 -11.36 -3.02
CA ALA A 27 -0.35 -12.51 -3.11
C ALA A 27 -1.34 -12.57 -1.93
N LEU A 28 -0.89 -12.24 -0.71
CA LEU A 28 -1.76 -12.07 0.45
C LEU A 28 -2.83 -10.99 0.20
N MET A 29 -2.44 -9.84 -0.34
CA MET A 29 -3.37 -8.75 -0.65
C MET A 29 -4.38 -9.14 -1.74
N GLU A 30 -3.94 -9.74 -2.84
CA GLU A 30 -4.82 -10.20 -3.93
C GLU A 30 -5.89 -11.17 -3.43
N GLN A 31 -5.51 -12.15 -2.60
CA GLN A 31 -6.45 -13.07 -1.99
C GLN A 31 -7.42 -12.37 -1.04
N ALA A 32 -6.95 -11.38 -0.27
CA ALA A 32 -7.82 -10.59 0.60
C ALA A 32 -8.83 -9.75 -0.20
N MET A 33 -8.40 -9.13 -1.31
CA MET A 33 -9.27 -8.34 -2.21
C MET A 33 -10.39 -9.18 -2.79
N GLN A 34 -10.11 -10.43 -3.17
CA GLN A 34 -11.12 -11.36 -3.67
C GLN A 34 -12.04 -11.87 -2.57
N ARG A 35 -11.47 -12.37 -1.47
CA ARG A 35 -12.22 -13.00 -0.37
C ARG A 35 -13.18 -12.04 0.32
N TYR A 36 -12.81 -10.77 0.42
CA TYR A 36 -13.58 -9.74 1.13
C TYR A 36 -14.14 -8.68 0.18
N ALA A 37 -14.31 -9.00 -1.10
CA ALA A 37 -14.70 -8.06 -2.16
C ALA A 37 -15.83 -7.10 -1.78
N GLU A 38 -16.91 -7.61 -1.17
CA GLU A 38 -18.10 -6.81 -0.78
C GLU A 38 -17.95 -6.06 0.54
N ARG A 39 -16.90 -6.33 1.32
CA ARG A 39 -16.68 -5.65 2.60
C ARG A 39 -16.09 -4.27 2.35
N VAL A 40 -16.37 -3.35 3.26
CA VAL A 40 -15.75 -2.03 3.27
C VAL A 40 -14.26 -2.15 3.60
N ALA A 41 -13.40 -1.65 2.70
CA ALA A 41 -11.96 -1.59 2.89
C ALA A 41 -11.51 -0.28 3.55
N PHE A 42 -12.05 0.87 3.11
CA PHE A 42 -11.77 2.14 3.80
C PHE A 42 -12.97 3.09 3.83
N ARG A 43 -13.04 3.86 4.93
CA ARG A 43 -13.93 5.01 5.13
C ARG A 43 -13.08 6.23 5.40
N SER A 44 -13.22 7.29 4.60
CA SER A 44 -12.48 8.54 4.80
C SER A 44 -13.11 9.67 4.01
N LEU A 45 -13.15 10.88 4.61
CA LEU A 45 -13.63 12.12 3.98
C LEU A 45 -14.98 11.94 3.25
N GLY A 46 -15.94 11.28 3.90
CA GLY A 46 -17.28 11.03 3.33
C GLY A 46 -17.34 9.96 2.24
N ARG A 47 -16.22 9.34 1.86
CA ARG A 47 -16.16 8.24 0.88
C ARG A 47 -15.91 6.90 1.55
N THR A 48 -16.74 5.94 1.20
CA THR A 48 -16.60 4.53 1.55
C THR A 48 -16.23 3.76 0.29
N LEU A 49 -15.17 2.95 0.33
CA LEU A 49 -14.90 1.97 -0.74
C LEU A 49 -14.83 0.57 -0.15
N SER A 50 -15.36 -0.36 -0.91
CA SER A 50 -15.19 -1.80 -0.77
C SER A 50 -13.82 -2.29 -1.25
N TYR A 51 -13.46 -3.52 -0.89
CA TYR A 51 -12.25 -4.18 -1.41
C TYR A 51 -12.29 -4.28 -2.94
N ARG A 52 -13.45 -4.62 -3.52
CA ARG A 52 -13.67 -4.69 -4.97
C ARG A 52 -13.39 -3.36 -5.67
N GLU A 53 -13.87 -2.25 -5.11
CA GLU A 53 -13.64 -0.93 -5.69
C GLU A 53 -12.17 -0.51 -5.62
N VAL A 54 -11.49 -0.83 -4.53
CA VAL A 54 -10.06 -0.56 -4.37
C VAL A 54 -9.26 -1.34 -5.41
N ASP A 55 -9.55 -2.62 -5.60
CA ASP A 55 -8.90 -3.47 -6.59
C ASP A 55 -9.09 -2.91 -8.02
N ARG A 56 -10.34 -2.59 -8.38
CA ARG A 56 -10.66 -1.97 -9.69
C ARG A 56 -9.90 -0.66 -9.92
N LEU A 57 -9.85 0.21 -8.91
CA LEU A 57 -9.15 1.50 -9.02
C LEU A 57 -7.64 1.31 -9.09
N SER A 58 -7.08 0.34 -8.36
CA SER A 58 -5.67 -0.02 -8.41
C SER A 58 -5.28 -0.51 -9.81
N ALA A 59 -6.07 -1.41 -10.40
CA ALA A 59 -5.85 -1.90 -11.76
C ALA A 59 -5.91 -0.77 -12.80
N ALA A 60 -6.90 0.12 -12.70
CA ALA A 60 -7.03 1.27 -13.59
C ALA A 60 -5.83 2.23 -13.47
N PHE A 61 -5.35 2.47 -12.25
CA PHE A 61 -4.16 3.29 -12.00
C PHE A 61 -2.90 2.65 -12.60
N CYS A 62 -2.71 1.34 -12.42
CA CYS A 62 -1.60 0.59 -13.03
C CYS A 62 -1.64 0.66 -14.57
N ALA A 63 -2.83 0.50 -15.17
CA ALA A 63 -3.00 0.62 -16.61
C ALA A 63 -2.63 2.03 -17.11
N PHE A 64 -3.04 3.08 -16.38
CA PHE A 64 -2.67 4.46 -16.68
C PHE A 64 -1.14 4.67 -16.64
N LEU A 65 -0.48 4.19 -15.58
CA LEU A 65 0.99 4.28 -15.45
C LEU A 65 1.70 3.65 -16.66
N GLN A 66 1.29 2.45 -17.04
CA GLN A 66 1.94 1.70 -18.12
C GLN A 66 1.63 2.30 -19.50
N GLN A 67 0.36 2.62 -19.78
CA GLN A 67 -0.09 3.00 -21.12
C GLN A 67 0.07 4.48 -21.41
N ARG A 68 -0.08 5.35 -20.40
CA ARG A 68 -0.06 6.81 -20.59
C ARG A 68 1.26 7.45 -20.18
N LEU A 69 1.89 6.93 -19.13
CA LEU A 69 3.18 7.44 -18.65
C LEU A 69 4.37 6.57 -19.07
N GLY A 70 4.12 5.43 -19.71
CA GLY A 70 5.17 4.56 -20.23
C GLY A 70 6.01 3.86 -19.18
N VAL A 71 5.50 3.74 -17.94
CA VAL A 71 6.19 3.04 -16.84
C VAL A 71 6.41 1.59 -17.20
N ARG A 72 7.64 1.12 -17.01
CA ARG A 72 8.08 -0.26 -17.25
C ARG A 72 8.51 -0.93 -15.96
N LYS A 73 8.59 -2.26 -16.00
CA LYS A 73 9.17 -3.05 -14.91
C LYS A 73 10.61 -2.60 -14.68
N GLY A 74 10.93 -2.26 -13.42
CA GLY A 74 12.24 -1.76 -13.02
C GLY A 74 12.29 -0.23 -12.86
N ASP A 75 11.29 0.49 -13.35
CA ASP A 75 11.22 1.94 -13.15
C ASP A 75 10.95 2.28 -11.69
N ARG A 76 11.59 3.36 -11.22
CA ARG A 76 11.45 3.85 -9.85
C ARG A 76 10.46 5.00 -9.83
N ILE A 77 9.34 4.81 -9.16
CA ILE A 77 8.31 5.84 -8.97
C ILE A 77 8.41 6.39 -7.55
N ALA A 78 8.63 7.70 -7.43
CA ALA A 78 8.51 8.38 -6.15
C ALA A 78 7.02 8.61 -5.82
N VAL A 79 6.60 8.15 -4.64
CA VAL A 79 5.23 8.38 -4.13
C VAL A 79 5.30 9.39 -3.00
N MET A 80 4.74 10.58 -3.23
CA MET A 80 4.62 11.65 -2.23
C MET A 80 3.15 11.93 -1.96
N LEU A 81 2.68 11.59 -0.77
CA LEU A 81 1.28 11.75 -0.37
C LEU A 81 1.20 12.25 1.09
N PRO A 82 0.19 13.05 1.46
CA PRO A 82 -0.06 13.41 2.86
C PRO A 82 -0.47 12.18 3.66
N ASN A 83 -0.25 12.19 4.99
CA ASN A 83 -0.64 11.08 5.87
C ASN A 83 -2.17 11.07 6.12
N LEU A 84 -2.95 10.73 5.09
CA LEU A 84 -4.39 10.59 5.15
C LEU A 84 -4.77 9.11 4.99
N ALA A 85 -5.73 8.65 5.82
CA ALA A 85 -6.17 7.26 5.90
C ALA A 85 -6.78 6.67 4.60
N ALA A 86 -6.94 7.46 3.55
CA ALA A 86 -7.38 6.99 2.24
C ALA A 86 -6.59 7.67 1.12
N PHE A 87 -5.53 7.01 0.69
CA PHE A 87 -4.87 7.32 -0.58
C PHE A 87 -5.84 6.95 -1.71
N ARG A 88 -6.53 7.95 -2.27
CA ARG A 88 -7.49 7.72 -3.38
C ARG A 88 -7.34 8.69 -4.55
N GLN A 89 -6.41 9.63 -4.45
CA GLN A 89 -6.08 10.55 -5.54
C GLN A 89 -4.56 10.68 -5.60
N VAL A 90 -3.97 9.99 -6.57
CA VAL A 90 -2.59 10.25 -6.98
C VAL A 90 -2.66 11.33 -8.04
N GLN A 91 -2.16 12.52 -7.71
CA GLN A 91 -1.98 13.58 -8.68
C GLN A 91 -0.55 13.49 -9.20
N PHE A 92 -0.40 13.33 -10.51
CA PHE A 92 0.90 13.48 -11.15
C PHE A 92 1.23 14.96 -11.26
N VAL A 93 2.43 15.33 -10.81
CA VAL A 93 2.96 16.69 -10.89
C VAL A 93 4.31 16.61 -11.60
N ASP A 94 4.55 17.53 -12.54
CA ASP A 94 5.78 17.56 -13.34
C ASP A 94 7.01 17.97 -12.52
N ALA A 95 6.80 18.51 -11.31
CA ALA A 95 7.84 18.83 -10.35
C ALA A 95 7.33 18.69 -8.92
N LEU A 96 8.22 18.26 -8.01
CA LEU A 96 7.92 18.21 -6.59
C LEU A 96 7.59 19.63 -6.07
N PRO A 97 6.56 19.80 -5.23
CA PRO A 97 6.29 21.08 -4.60
C PRO A 97 7.52 21.56 -3.82
N LYS A 98 7.96 22.80 -4.02
CA LYS A 98 9.07 23.42 -3.25
C LYS A 98 8.70 23.71 -1.78
N SER A 99 7.59 23.16 -1.29
CA SER A 99 7.05 23.34 0.06
C SER A 99 7.82 22.48 1.07
N THR A 100 8.14 23.08 2.22
CA THR A 100 8.78 22.40 3.36
C THR A 100 7.82 21.45 4.11
N VAL A 101 6.52 21.48 3.79
CA VAL A 101 5.50 20.65 4.45
C VAL A 101 5.31 19.36 3.66
N GLY A 102 6.22 18.41 3.91
CA GLY A 102 6.20 17.04 3.43
C GLY A 102 7.46 16.35 3.93
N LYS A 103 7.33 15.14 4.50
CA LYS A 103 8.49 14.34 4.90
C LYS A 103 9.23 13.88 3.63
N ILE A 104 10.08 14.75 3.08
CA ILE A 104 10.99 14.37 2.02
C ILE A 104 12.14 13.61 2.67
N LEU A 105 12.07 12.27 2.69
CA LEU A 105 13.26 11.45 2.87
C LEU A 105 14.12 11.64 1.62
N ARG A 106 14.94 12.69 1.61
CA ARG A 106 16.04 12.82 0.65
C ARG A 106 17.10 11.80 1.02
N ARG A 107 16.91 10.55 0.59
CA ARG A 107 18.06 9.70 0.30
C ARG A 107 18.37 9.94 -1.17
N GLU A 108 19.45 10.67 -1.44
CA GLU A 108 19.93 10.92 -2.79
C GLU A 108 19.86 9.62 -3.59
N LEU A 109 19.07 9.63 -4.67
CA LEU A 109 19.17 8.60 -5.69
C LEU A 109 20.57 8.75 -6.28
N ARG A 110 21.53 7.98 -5.77
CA ARG A 110 22.83 7.84 -6.42
C ARG A 110 22.55 7.49 -7.88
N ALA A 111 23.07 8.29 -8.78
CA ALA A 111 23.22 7.89 -10.18
C ALA A 111 24.02 6.58 -10.19
N ALA A 112 23.62 5.67 -11.08
CA ALA A 112 24.26 4.38 -11.26
C ALA A 112 25.75 4.55 -11.59
#